data_AF-A0A1J4VWH9-F1
#
_entry.id   AF-A0A1J4VWH9-F1
#
_cell.length_a   1.000
_cell.length_b   1.000
_cell.length_c   1.000
_cell.angle_alpha   90.00
_cell.angle_beta   90.00
_cell.angle_gamma   90.00
#
_symmetry.space_group_name_H-M   'P 1'
#
loop_
_entity.id
_entity.type
_entity.pdbx_description
1 polymer ?
#
loop_
_entity_poly.entity_id
_entity_poly.type
_entity_poly.pdbx_seq_one_letter_code
_entity_poly.pdbx_strand_id
1 'polypeptide(L)'
;MVRADIIISVKNAVERGYSIEQAKQSLANSGYSMKEIADAVNYLTSGVGTIELPNQANYLPERVAQTNQQTNAQNQQPHGQAQQMPPSLENVQQEQFKIPKQKGPFPWKIIIPVILLLILVAVLVGMIMFKDVIIETLQKLLVG
;
A
#
# COMPACT_ATOMS: atom_id res chain seq x y z
N MET A 1 5.14 22.75 -12.44
CA MET A 1 5.87 21.54 -12.00
C MET A 1 4.86 20.66 -11.28
N VAL A 2 4.77 19.38 -11.61
CA VAL A 2 3.85 18.45 -10.91
C VAL A 2 4.43 18.15 -9.53
N ARG A 3 3.61 18.16 -8.47
CA ARG A 3 4.10 17.83 -7.13
C ARG A 3 4.12 16.32 -6.90
N ALA A 4 5.23 15.80 -6.37
CA ALA A 4 5.45 14.37 -6.21
C ALA A 4 4.55 13.73 -5.14
N ASP A 5 4.20 14.47 -4.08
CA ASP A 5 3.28 14.04 -3.02
C ASP A 5 1.90 13.63 -3.56
N ILE A 6 1.37 14.39 -4.52
CA ILE A 6 0.10 14.08 -5.19
C ILE A 6 0.25 12.80 -6.03
N ILE A 7 1.32 12.66 -6.83
CA ILE A 7 1.54 11.48 -7.68
C ILE A 7 1.67 10.22 -6.81
N ILE A 8 2.45 10.29 -5.74
CA ILE A 8 2.59 9.21 -4.74
C ILE A 8 1.23 8.88 -4.12
N SER A 9 0.41 9.87 -3.80
CA SER A 9 -0.91 9.66 -3.19
C SER A 9 -1.92 9.03 -4.17
N VAL A 10 -1.96 9.45 -5.43
CA VAL A 10 -2.77 8.80 -6.48
C VAL A 10 -2.30 7.36 -6.69
N LYS A 11 -0.99 7.14 -6.85
CA LYS A 11 -0.39 5.81 -7.01
C LYS A 11 -0.76 4.88 -5.86
N ASN A 12 -0.56 5.33 -4.61
CA ASN A 12 -0.89 4.57 -3.40
C ASN A 12 -2.40 4.26 -3.28
N ALA A 13 -3.28 5.09 -3.85
CA ALA A 13 -4.71 4.81 -3.91
C ALA A 13 -5.04 3.74 -4.96
N VAL A 14 -4.48 3.87 -6.17
CA VAL A 14 -4.67 2.87 -7.26
C VAL A 14 -4.09 1.51 -6.87
N GLU A 15 -2.93 1.46 -6.21
CA GLU A 15 -2.33 0.22 -5.68
C GLU A 15 -3.13 -0.42 -4.55
N ARG A 16 -4.06 0.32 -3.91
CA ARG A 16 -5.04 -0.20 -2.94
C ARG A 16 -6.38 -0.59 -3.59
N GLY A 17 -6.52 -0.45 -4.90
CA GLY A 17 -7.74 -0.79 -5.64
C GLY A 17 -8.81 0.31 -5.68
N TYR A 18 -8.50 1.54 -5.27
CA TYR A 18 -9.40 2.68 -5.47
C TYR A 18 -9.38 3.14 -6.94
N SER A 19 -10.50 3.66 -7.44
CA SER A 19 -10.52 4.29 -8.77
C SER A 19 -9.75 5.61 -8.78
N ILE A 20 -9.32 6.04 -9.97
CA ILE A 20 -8.69 7.35 -10.18
C ILE A 20 -9.61 8.47 -9.71
N GLU A 21 -10.91 8.36 -9.95
CA GLU A 21 -11.96 9.32 -9.54
C GLU A 21 -12.09 9.39 -8.01
N GLN A 22 -12.03 8.25 -7.30
CA GLN A 22 -12.00 8.23 -5.84
C GLN A 22 -10.73 8.86 -5.28
N ALA A 23 -9.57 8.60 -5.90
CA ALA A 23 -8.31 9.24 -5.53
C ALA A 23 -8.37 10.77 -5.74
N LYS A 24 -8.89 11.22 -6.88
CA LYS A 24 -9.11 12.64 -7.19
C LYS A 24 -10.00 13.33 -6.15
N GLN A 25 -11.12 12.71 -5.78
CA GLN A 25 -12.03 13.25 -4.76
C GLN A 25 -11.38 13.30 -3.37
N SER A 26 -10.64 12.24 -2.98
CA SER A 26 -9.91 12.20 -1.70
C SER A 26 -8.87 13.32 -1.60
N LEU A 27 -8.15 13.59 -2.69
CA LEU A 27 -7.17 14.67 -2.77
C LEU A 27 -7.81 16.06 -2.76
N ALA A 28 -8.94 16.24 -3.46
CA ALA A 28 -9.72 17.48 -3.41
C ALA A 28 -10.24 17.77 -1.99
N ASN A 29 -10.77 16.76 -1.31
CA ASN A 29 -11.18 16.82 0.10
C ASN A 29 -9.99 17.11 1.06
N SER A 30 -8.76 16.81 0.64
CA SER A 30 -7.52 17.10 1.38
C SER A 30 -6.96 18.52 1.11
N GLY A 31 -7.67 19.35 0.33
CA GLY A 31 -7.29 20.73 0.03
C GLY A 31 -6.34 20.90 -1.17
N TYR A 32 -6.02 19.84 -1.91
CA TYR A 32 -5.23 19.94 -3.13
C TYR A 32 -6.07 20.48 -4.29
N SER A 33 -5.47 21.32 -5.16
CA SER A 33 -6.24 21.93 -6.25
C SER A 33 -6.53 20.94 -7.39
N MET A 34 -7.74 21.04 -7.96
CA MET A 34 -8.19 20.15 -9.04
C MET A 34 -7.26 20.14 -10.26
N LYS A 35 -6.55 21.24 -10.53
CA LYS A 35 -5.53 21.31 -11.58
C LYS A 35 -4.33 20.42 -11.27
N GLU A 36 -3.73 20.57 -10.08
CA GLU A 36 -2.53 19.80 -9.70
C GLU A 36 -2.84 18.30 -9.58
N ILE A 37 -4.06 17.97 -9.15
CA ILE A 37 -4.60 16.61 -9.15
C ILE A 37 -4.70 16.07 -10.58
N ALA A 38 -5.24 16.84 -11.54
CA ALA A 38 -5.33 16.44 -12.94
C ALA A 38 -3.94 16.28 -13.58
N ASP A 39 -3.02 17.22 -13.33
CA ASP A 39 -1.63 17.16 -13.79
C ASP A 39 -0.91 15.90 -13.27
N ALA A 40 -1.12 15.53 -12.00
CA ALA A 40 -0.56 14.32 -11.39
C ALA A 40 -1.17 13.01 -11.94
N VAL A 41 -2.49 12.99 -12.20
CA VAL A 41 -3.16 11.85 -12.84
C VAL A 41 -2.67 11.67 -14.27
N ASN A 42 -2.58 12.75 -15.06
CA ASN A 42 -2.08 12.71 -16.43
C ASN A 42 -0.61 12.25 -16.49
N TYR A 43 0.21 12.68 -15.53
CA TYR A 43 1.58 12.19 -15.40
C TYR A 43 1.60 10.67 -15.18
N LEU A 44 0.81 10.17 -14.21
CA LEU A 44 0.73 8.74 -13.89
C LEU A 44 0.20 7.88 -15.06
N THR A 45 -0.80 8.35 -15.80
CA THR A 45 -1.40 7.60 -16.94
C THR A 45 -0.57 7.67 -18.22
N SER A 46 0.26 8.71 -18.39
CA SER A 46 1.14 8.82 -19.57
C SER A 46 2.26 7.78 -19.61
N GLY A 47 2.63 7.20 -18.47
CA GLY A 47 3.72 6.21 -18.36
C GLY A 47 5.13 6.77 -18.62
N VAL A 48 5.27 8.07 -18.86
CA VAL A 48 6.56 8.70 -19.22
C VAL A 48 7.37 9.02 -17.96
N GLY A 49 8.18 8.05 -17.55
CA GLY A 49 9.28 8.25 -16.61
C GLY A 49 9.16 7.43 -15.33
N THR A 50 10.21 6.65 -15.07
CA THR A 50 10.62 6.38 -13.69
C THR A 50 10.90 7.73 -13.02
N ILE A 51 10.06 8.14 -12.07
CA ILE A 51 10.38 9.31 -11.24
C ILE A 51 11.60 8.95 -10.40
N GLU A 52 12.76 9.47 -10.79
CA GLU A 52 13.88 9.60 -9.87
C GLU A 52 13.46 10.57 -8.77
N LEU A 53 12.88 10.04 -7.70
CA LEU A 53 12.53 10.83 -6.52
C LEU A 53 13.83 11.52 -6.06
N PRO A 54 13.91 12.86 -6.04
CA PRO A 54 15.04 13.54 -5.42
C PRO A 54 15.08 13.07 -3.97
N ASN A 55 16.20 12.48 -3.56
CA ASN A 55 16.29 11.64 -2.37
C ASN A 55 15.84 12.38 -1.10
N GLN A 56 14.56 12.26 -0.75
CA GLN A 56 13.95 13.02 0.34
C GLN A 56 14.46 12.47 1.66
N ALA A 57 15.42 13.19 2.25
CA ALA A 57 16.14 12.81 3.44
C ALA A 57 15.24 12.76 4.69
N ASN A 58 14.54 11.64 4.85
CA ASN A 58 13.95 11.12 6.09
C ASN A 58 13.25 12.15 7.00
N TYR A 59 12.46 13.06 6.42
CA TYR A 59 11.49 13.84 7.18
C TYR A 59 10.34 12.93 7.60
N LEU A 60 10.49 12.25 8.73
CA LEU A 60 9.38 11.55 9.38
C LEU A 60 8.27 12.60 9.64
N PRO A 61 7.06 12.42 9.08
CA PRO A 61 5.98 13.38 9.30
C PRO A 61 5.58 13.31 10.78
N GLU A 62 5.82 14.40 11.51
CA GLU A 62 5.39 14.52 12.89
C GLU A 62 3.87 14.33 12.94
N ARG A 63 3.41 13.42 13.80
CA ARG A 63 2.11 12.76 13.67
C ARG A 63 0.96 13.64 14.18
N VAL A 64 0.71 14.74 13.49
CA VAL A 64 -0.46 15.60 13.72
C VAL A 64 -1.74 14.77 13.67
N ALA A 65 -2.42 14.69 14.82
CA ALA A 65 -3.60 13.87 14.97
C ALA A 65 -4.77 14.51 14.20
N GLN A 66 -5.14 13.90 13.07
CA GLN A 66 -6.36 14.26 12.35
C GLN A 66 -7.60 13.85 13.16
N THR A 67 -8.05 14.75 14.03
CA THR A 67 -9.40 14.73 14.58
C THR A 67 -10.40 14.86 13.44
N ASN A 68 -11.15 13.79 13.17
CA ASN A 68 -12.35 13.82 12.34
C ASN A 68 -13.52 13.25 13.14
N GLN A 69 -14.66 13.93 13.06
CA GLN A 69 -15.91 13.61 13.74
C GLN A 69 -16.72 12.61 12.83
N GLN A 70 -17.81 11.92 13.22
CA GLN A 70 -18.87 12.27 14.16
C GLN A 70 -19.89 11.12 14.45
N THR A 71 -20.77 10.75 13.50
CA THR A 71 -22.22 10.54 13.78
C THR A 71 -22.78 9.09 13.91
N ASN A 72 -23.26 8.74 15.12
CA ASN A 72 -24.40 7.84 15.48
C ASN A 72 -24.32 6.32 15.16
N ALA A 73 -25.02 5.40 15.85
CA ALA A 73 -26.11 5.44 16.86
C ALA A 73 -25.88 4.38 17.99
N GLN A 74 -26.79 3.95 18.91
CA GLN A 74 -28.24 4.12 19.10
C GLN A 74 -28.72 3.82 20.57
N ASN A 75 -29.86 4.41 20.95
CA ASN A 75 -30.81 4.15 22.07
C ASN A 75 -30.53 3.17 23.24
N GLN A 76 -30.59 3.72 24.46
CA GLN A 76 -31.60 3.50 25.53
C GLN A 76 -31.48 4.72 26.51
N GLN A 77 -32.48 5.24 27.23
CA GLN A 77 -33.90 4.96 27.48
C GLN A 77 -34.66 6.32 27.68
N PRO A 78 -36.01 6.37 27.80
CA PRO A 78 -36.75 7.65 27.83
C PRO A 78 -37.04 8.21 29.24
N HIS A 79 -37.09 9.55 29.35
CA HIS A 79 -37.84 10.27 30.39
C HIS A 79 -38.17 11.72 29.96
N GLY A 80 -39.36 12.21 30.32
CA GLY A 80 -39.61 13.62 30.67
C GLY A 80 -39.70 14.69 29.57
N GLN A 81 -40.94 15.11 29.28
CA GLN A 81 -41.35 16.52 29.07
C GLN A 81 -40.77 17.36 27.90
N ALA A 82 -41.55 17.34 26.81
CA ALA A 82 -41.75 18.37 25.79
C ALA A 82 -41.09 19.77 25.94
N GLN A 83 -40.34 20.15 24.89
CA GLN A 83 -40.48 21.46 24.22
C GLN A 83 -40.14 21.33 22.73
N GLN A 84 -40.80 22.13 21.88
CA GLN A 84 -40.69 22.04 20.41
C GLN A 84 -39.64 23.01 19.87
N MET A 85 -38.78 22.54 18.96
CA MET A 85 -37.84 23.35 18.19
C MET A 85 -37.77 22.84 16.73
N PRO A 86 -37.41 23.69 15.74
CA PRO A 86 -37.53 23.37 14.32
C PRO A 86 -36.57 22.27 13.83
N PRO A 87 -36.89 21.61 12.69
CA PRO A 87 -36.16 20.42 12.22
C PRO A 87 -34.74 20.74 11.74
N SER A 88 -33.77 19.95 12.22
CA SER A 88 -32.40 19.93 11.69
C SER A 88 -32.29 19.03 10.46
N LEU A 89 -31.52 19.46 9.47
CA LEU A 89 -31.30 18.75 8.21
C LEU A 89 -30.42 17.50 8.33
N GLU A 90 -30.64 16.56 7.40
CA GLU A 90 -29.76 15.48 6.95
C GLU A 90 -28.92 14.71 7.99
N ASN A 91 -29.43 13.54 8.36
CA ASN A 91 -28.68 12.49 9.05
C ASN A 91 -27.61 11.89 8.12
N VAL A 92 -26.41 12.49 8.10
CA VAL A 92 -25.22 11.89 7.49
C VAL A 92 -24.82 10.66 8.33
N GLN A 93 -25.31 9.50 7.88
CA GLN A 93 -24.92 8.20 8.42
C GLN A 93 -23.40 8.06 8.34
N GLN A 94 -22.73 7.85 9.46
CA GLN A 94 -21.36 7.34 9.40
C GLN A 94 -21.43 5.82 9.30
N GLU A 95 -21.01 5.31 8.13
CA GLU A 95 -20.67 3.91 7.97
C GLU A 95 -19.59 3.57 9.00
N GLN A 96 -20.01 2.90 10.09
CA GLN A 96 -19.14 2.54 11.20
C GLN A 96 -17.99 1.69 10.65
N PHE A 97 -16.82 2.33 10.50
CA PHE A 97 -15.71 1.80 9.71
C PHE A 97 -15.12 0.57 10.38
N LYS A 98 -15.67 -0.61 10.05
CA LYS A 98 -15.24 -1.91 10.56
C LYS A 98 -13.78 -2.11 10.18
N ILE A 99 -12.89 -1.79 11.12
CA ILE A 99 -11.45 -1.98 10.98
C ILE A 99 -11.23 -3.44 10.56
N PRO A 100 -10.80 -3.70 9.31
CA PRO A 100 -10.65 -5.07 8.85
C PRO A 100 -9.53 -5.69 9.67
N LYS A 101 -9.83 -6.78 10.39
CA LYS A 101 -8.83 -7.54 11.13
C LYS A 101 -7.90 -8.24 10.14
N GLN A 102 -6.93 -7.51 9.59
CA GLN A 102 -5.88 -8.01 8.72
C GLN A 102 -4.89 -8.89 9.52
N LYS A 103 -5.37 -10.06 9.93
CA LYS A 103 -4.56 -11.23 10.26
C LYS A 103 -4.84 -12.35 9.25
N GLY A 104 -4.72 -12.02 7.96
CA GLY A 104 -4.35 -13.03 7.00
C GLY A 104 -2.92 -13.48 7.32
N PRO A 105 -2.63 -14.78 7.46
CA PRO A 105 -1.24 -15.23 7.62
C PRO A 105 -0.44 -14.82 6.39
N PHE A 106 0.79 -14.31 6.61
CA PHE A 106 1.72 -14.03 5.53
C PHE A 106 1.86 -15.27 4.63
N PRO A 107 1.78 -15.16 3.30
CA PRO A 107 1.68 -16.32 2.42
C PRO A 107 2.98 -17.13 2.37
N TRP A 108 3.19 -18.01 3.35
CA TRP A 108 4.32 -18.95 3.46
C TRP A 108 4.56 -19.77 2.18
N LYS A 109 3.52 -19.99 1.37
CA LYS A 109 3.59 -20.59 0.03
C LYS A 109 4.54 -19.86 -0.93
N ILE A 110 4.87 -18.59 -0.68
CA ILE A 110 5.87 -17.80 -1.45
C ILE A 110 7.29 -18.00 -0.91
N ILE A 111 7.44 -18.25 0.40
CA ILE A 111 8.76 -18.43 1.04
C ILE A 111 9.41 -19.76 0.60
N ILE A 112 8.61 -20.82 0.50
CA ILE A 112 9.08 -22.16 0.08
C ILE A 112 9.81 -22.15 -1.28
N PRO A 113 9.24 -21.65 -2.39
CA PRO A 113 9.93 -21.63 -3.68
C PRO A 113 11.15 -20.70 -3.69
N VAL A 114 11.18 -19.62 -2.91
CA VAL A 114 12.36 -18.75 -2.79
C VAL A 114 13.52 -19.47 -2.09
N ILE A 115 13.25 -20.21 -1.01
CA ILE A 115 14.26 -21.05 -0.34
C ILE A 115 14.73 -22.17 -1.27
N LEU A 116 13.81 -22.84 -1.97
CA LEU A 116 14.14 -23.88 -2.95
C LEU A 116 15.05 -23.35 -4.06
N LEU A 117 14.76 -22.17 -4.61
CA LEU A 117 15.56 -21.51 -5.63
C LEU A 117 16.98 -21.20 -5.12
N LEU A 118 17.11 -20.65 -3.90
CA LEU A 118 18.42 -20.35 -3.29
C LEU A 118 19.26 -21.60 -3.08
N ILE A 119 18.66 -22.72 -2.63
CA ILE A 119 19.35 -24.01 -2.51
C ILE A 119 19.82 -24.50 -3.89
N LEU A 120 18.98 -24.39 -4.93
CA LEU A 120 19.30 -24.82 -6.28
C LEU A 120 20.47 -24.02 -6.89
N VAL A 121 20.49 -22.69 -6.66
CA VAL A 121 21.62 -21.82 -7.03
C VAL A 121 22.88 -22.16 -6.24
N ALA A 122 22.79 -22.40 -4.93
CA ALA A 122 23.93 -22.78 -4.11
C ALA A 122 24.56 -24.12 -4.54
N VAL A 123 23.74 -25.12 -4.88
CA VAL A 123 24.20 -26.41 -5.43
C VAL A 123 24.86 -26.22 -6.81
N LEU A 124 24.30 -25.39 -7.68
CA LEU A 124 24.88 -25.08 -8.99
C LEU A 124 26.26 -24.40 -8.87
N VAL A 125 26.38 -23.39 -8.01
CA VAL A 125 27.66 -22.71 -7.72
C VAL A 125 28.65 -23.69 -7.08
N GLY A 126 28.19 -24.57 -6.19
CA GLY A 126 29.00 -25.65 -5.64
C GLY A 126 29.55 -26.60 -6.71
N MET A 127 28.71 -27.08 -7.63
CA MET A 127 29.16 -27.92 -8.75
C MET A 127 30.18 -27.22 -9.65
N ILE A 128 30.04 -25.91 -9.88
CA ILE A 128 31.01 -25.13 -10.68
C ILE A 128 32.35 -24.98 -9.93
N MET A 129 32.31 -24.68 -8.63
CA MET A 129 33.51 -24.55 -7.78
C MET A 129 34.26 -25.87 -7.58
N PHE A 130 33.55 -26.99 -7.43
CA PHE A 130 34.13 -28.31 -7.19
C PHE A 130 34.30 -29.16 -8.47
N LYS A 131 34.08 -28.58 -9.67
CA LYS A 131 34.12 -29.32 -10.95
C LYS A 131 35.41 -30.13 -11.12
N ASP A 132 36.56 -29.57 -10.73
CA ASP A 132 37.87 -30.16 -10.97
C ASP A 132 38.11 -31.35 -10.02
N VAL A 133 37.66 -31.23 -8.76
CA VAL A 133 37.66 -32.33 -7.77
C VAL A 133 36.73 -33.46 -8.22
N ILE A 134 35.56 -33.12 -8.78
CA ILE A 134 34.61 -34.11 -9.32
C ILE A 134 35.22 -34.87 -10.51
N ILE A 135 35.86 -34.16 -11.45
CA ILE A 135 36.54 -34.75 -12.62
C ILE A 135 37.72 -35.63 -12.18
N GLU A 136 38.59 -35.14 -11.28
CA GLU A 136 39.72 -35.90 -10.76
C GLU A 136 39.27 -37.18 -10.04
N THR A 137 38.19 -37.09 -9.24
CA THR A 137 37.61 -38.24 -8.54
C THR A 137 37.03 -39.27 -9.53
N LEU A 138 36.31 -38.80 -10.56
CA LEU A 138 35.79 -39.67 -11.63
C LEU A 138 36.90 -40.35 -12.43
N GLN A 139 37.98 -39.63 -12.76
CA GLN A 139 39.13 -40.20 -13.47
C GLN A 139 39.84 -41.28 -12.61
N LYS A 140 40.04 -41.01 -11.31
CA LYS A 140 40.60 -42.00 -10.38
C LYS A 140 39.72 -43.25 -10.22
N LEU A 141 38.40 -43.10 -10.28
CA LEU A 141 37.44 -44.21 -10.20
C LEU A 141 37.32 -45.01 -11.52
N LEU A 142 37.67 -44.40 -12.67
CA LEU A 142 37.58 -45.04 -13.99
C LEU A 142 38.88 -45.72 -14.44
N VAL A 143 40.02 -45.34 -13.86
CA VAL A 143 41.37 -45.80 -14.24
C VAL A 143 42.04 -46.66 -13.15
N GLY A 144 41.45 -46.72 -11.95
CA GLY A 144 41.90 -47.54 -10.82
C GLY A 144 41.16 -48.87 -10.69
#